data_AF-A0A352V0X6-F1
#
_entry.id   AF-A0A352V0X6-F1
#
_cell.length_a   1.000
_cell.length_b   1.000
_cell.length_c   1.000
_cell.angle_alpha   90.00
_cell.angle_beta   90.00
_cell.angle_gamma   90.00
#
_symmetry.space_group_name_H-M   'P 1'
#
loop_
_entity.id
_entity.type
_entity.pdbx_description
1 polymer ?
#
loop_
_entity_poly.entity_id
_entity_poly.type
_entity_poly.pdbx_seq_one_letter_code
_entity_poly.pdbx_strand_id
1 'polypeptide(L)' 'GWKTADRKPVKNVDLWQRLDEAQARHKVVWKWIKGHAGHAENEAADELARAGMAPFKKKGAA' A
#
# COMPACT_ATOMS: atom_id res chain seq x y z
N GLY A 1 -1.61 6.30 -20.95
CA GLY A 1 -1.16 4.93 -20.67
C GLY A 1 -0.10 4.97 -19.60
N TRP A 2 0.03 3.93 -18.78
CA TRP A 2 0.86 3.81 -17.57
C TRP A 2 2.38 4.02 -17.79
N LYS A 3 2.77 5.20 -18.26
CA LYS A 3 4.12 5.60 -18.60
C LYS A 3 4.42 7.00 -18.07
N THR A 4 5.65 7.19 -17.63
CA THR A 4 6.22 8.49 -17.23
C THR A 4 6.56 9.34 -18.47
N ALA A 5 6.97 10.60 -18.24
CA ALA A 5 7.38 11.51 -19.31
C ALA A 5 8.58 10.98 -20.14
N ASP A 6 9.48 10.21 -19.51
CA ASP A 6 10.60 9.52 -20.18
C ASP A 6 10.19 8.18 -20.82
N ARG A 7 8.89 7.93 -20.98
CA ARG A 7 8.26 6.75 -21.62
C ARG A 7 8.51 5.41 -20.93
N LYS A 8 9.07 5.41 -19.74
CA LYS A 8 9.22 4.19 -18.92
C LYS A 8 7.89 3.87 -18.22
N PRO A 9 7.65 2.61 -17.81
CA PRO A 9 6.53 2.28 -16.94
C PRO A 9 6.58 3.08 -15.65
N VAL A 10 5.43 3.47 -15.11
CA VAL A 10 5.39 4.05 -13.76
C VAL A 10 5.87 3.03 -12.73
N LYS A 11 6.44 3.51 -11.63
CA LYS A 11 6.84 2.64 -10.51
C LYS A 11 5.63 1.87 -9.98
N ASN A 12 5.79 0.57 -9.75
CA ASN A 12 4.75 -0.35 -9.25
C ASN A 12 3.50 -0.42 -10.16
N VAL A 13 3.69 -0.33 -11.48
CA VAL A 13 2.59 -0.34 -12.46
C VAL A 13 1.64 -1.53 -12.30
N ASP A 14 2.18 -2.70 -11.96
CA ASP A 14 1.43 -3.93 -11.72
C ASP A 14 0.46 -3.79 -10.52
N LEU A 15 0.93 -3.22 -9.41
CA LEU A 15 0.10 -2.99 -8.23
C LEU A 15 -0.97 -1.93 -8.49
N TRP A 16 -0.63 -0.87 -9.21
CA TRP A 16 -1.57 0.20 -9.55
C TRP A 16 -2.68 -0.26 -10.47
N GLN A 17 -2.35 -1.06 -11.50
CA GLN A 17 -3.35 -1.62 -12.40
C GLN A 17 -4.31 -2.55 -11.66
N ARG A 18 -3.79 -3.42 -10.80
CA ARG A 18 -4.63 -4.30 -9.95
C ARG A 18 -5.53 -3.50 -9.00
N LEU A 19 -5.03 -2.40 -8.44
CA LEU A 19 -5.82 -1.52 -7.57
C LEU A 19 -6.93 -0.82 -8.36
N ASP A 20 -6.61 -0.29 -9.54
CA ASP A 20 -7.55 0.42 -10.42
C ASP A 20 -8.71 -0.50 -10.86
N GLU A 21 -8.39 -1.72 -11.27
CA GLU A 21 -9.39 -2.75 -11.57
C GLU A 21 -10.24 -3.10 -10.35
N ALA A 22 -9.61 -3.22 -9.17
CA ALA A 22 -10.32 -3.57 -7.96
C ALA A 22 -11.27 -2.47 -7.50
N GLN A 23 -10.84 -1.20 -7.49
CA GLN A 23 -11.65 -0.07 -7.05
C GLN A 23 -12.80 0.24 -8.00
N ALA A 24 -12.63 0.04 -9.32
CA ALA A 24 -13.67 0.32 -10.32
C ALA A 24 -14.95 -0.47 -10.10
N ARG A 25 -14.87 -1.61 -9.38
CA ARG A 25 -16.02 -2.47 -9.05
C ARG A 25 -16.87 -1.94 -7.89
N HIS A 26 -16.41 -0.91 -7.18
CA HIS A 26 -17.03 -0.41 -5.95
C HIS A 26 -17.12 1.11 -5.93
N LYS A 27 -18.01 1.66 -5.08
CA LYS A 27 -18.02 3.09 -4.77
C LYS A 27 -17.07 3.35 -3.61
N VAL A 28 -15.78 3.54 -3.92
CA VAL A 28 -14.73 3.75 -2.91
C VAL A 28 -14.66 5.22 -2.51
N VAL A 29 -14.68 5.49 -1.20
CA VAL A 29 -14.39 6.83 -0.63
C VAL A 29 -13.04 6.78 0.06
N TRP A 30 -12.06 7.44 -0.55
CA TRP A 30 -10.71 7.53 -0.01
C TRP A 30 -10.65 8.59 1.08
N LYS A 31 -10.22 8.20 2.30
CA LYS A 31 -10.02 9.10 3.42
C LYS A 31 -8.54 9.09 3.81
N TRP A 32 -7.89 10.24 3.64
CA TRP A 32 -6.51 10.43 4.04
C TRP A 32 -6.47 10.78 5.52
N ILE A 33 -5.91 9.88 6.33
CA ILE A 33 -5.79 10.05 7.77
C ILE A 33 -4.36 10.50 8.09
N LYS A 34 -4.21 11.49 8.98
CA LYS A 34 -2.90 11.93 9.47
C LYS A 34 -2.32 10.84 10.38
N GLY A 35 -1.02 10.55 10.24
CA GLY A 35 -0.33 9.37 10.80
C GLY A 35 -0.49 9.09 12.32
N HIS A 36 0.00 7.90 12.68
CA HIS A 36 -0.18 7.08 13.88
C HIS A 36 -0.49 7.77 15.21
N ALA A 37 -1.75 8.16 15.41
CA ALA A 37 -2.52 7.90 16.64
C ALA A 37 -3.97 8.36 16.44
N GLY A 38 -4.93 7.57 16.92
CA GLY A 38 -6.33 8.00 17.08
C GLY A 38 -7.33 7.34 16.14
N HIS A 39 -6.92 6.32 15.39
CA HIS A 39 -7.82 5.48 14.58
C HIS A 39 -7.46 4.02 14.83
N ALA A 40 -8.20 3.38 15.73
CA ALA A 40 -7.93 2.02 16.19
C ALA A 40 -7.83 1.02 15.04
N GLU A 41 -8.65 1.17 13.99
CA GLU A 41 -8.63 0.28 12.82
C GLU A 41 -7.36 0.47 11.97
N ASN A 42 -6.85 1.69 11.87
CA ASN A 42 -5.61 1.96 11.15
C ASN A 42 -4.38 1.49 11.95
N GLU A 43 -4.43 1.59 13.27
CA GLU A 43 -3.41 1.03 14.18
C GLU A 43 -3.38 -0.50 14.08
N ALA A 44 -4.55 -1.16 14.11
CA ALA A 44 -4.64 -2.61 13.90
C ALA A 44 -4.12 -3.04 12.51
N ALA A 45 -4.41 -2.27 11.46
CA ALA A 45 -3.88 -2.53 10.13
C ALA A 45 -2.34 -2.42 10.07
N ASP A 46 -1.74 -1.45 10.78
CA ASP A 46 -0.29 -1.31 10.91
C ASP A 46 0.35 -2.50 11.64
N GLU A 47 -0.25 -2.94 12.76
CA GLU A 47 0.21 -4.11 13.49
C GLU A 47 0.19 -5.38 12.64
N LEU A 48 -0.91 -5.61 11.91
CA LEU A 48 -1.03 -6.74 10.98
C LEU A 48 0.02 -6.68 9.86
N ALA A 49 0.26 -5.49 9.30
CA ALA A 49 1.29 -5.31 8.29
C ALA A 49 2.70 -5.60 8.84
N ARG A 50 3.00 -5.15 10.06
CA ARG A 50 4.29 -5.41 10.74
C ARG A 50 4.48 -6.90 11.08
N ALA A 51 3.41 -7.58 11.50
CA ALA A 51 3.40 -9.02 11.71
C ALA A 51 3.64 -9.79 10.41
N GLY A 52 2.99 -9.40 9.31
CA GLY A 52 3.18 -9.99 7.99
C GLY A 52 4.60 -9.86 7.45
N MET A 53 5.34 -8.81 7.87
CA MET A 53 6.75 -8.64 7.54
C MET A 53 7.71 -9.53 8.34
N ALA A 54 7.25 -10.18 9.43
CA ALA A 54 8.12 -10.97 10.31
C ALA A 54 8.99 -12.02 9.58
N PRO A 55 8.47 -12.79 8.59
CA PRO A 55 9.28 -13.76 7.84
C PRO A 55 10.33 -13.12 6.93
N PHE A 56 10.16 -11.84 6.58
CA PHE A 56 10.98 -11.12 5.59
C PHE A 56 11.99 -10.15 6.24
N LYS A 57 11.89 -9.92 7.55
CA LYS A 57 12.89 -9.16 8.28
C LYS A 57 14.18 -9.98 8.33
N LYS A 58 15.24 -9.48 7.67
CA LYS A 58 16.58 -10.03 7.84
C LYS A 58 16.91 -10.07 9.34
N LYS A 59 17.36 -11.21 9.86
CA LYS A 59 18.00 -11.23 11.19
C LYS A 59 19.11 -10.17 11.14
N GLY A 60 19.04 -9.18 12.03
CA GLY A 60 19.99 -8.08 12.05
C GLY A 60 21.41 -8.65 12.01
N ALA A 61 22.26 -8.09 11.15
CA ALA A 61 23.70 -8.19 11.34
C ALA A 61 23.97 -7.55 12.70
N ALA A 62 24.22 -8.40 13.70
CA ALA A 62 24.86 -8.00 14.94
C ALA A 62 26.35 -7.75 14.68
#